data_AF-A0A7J6DPE9-F1
#
_entry.id   AF-A0A7J6DPE9-F1
#
_cell.length_a   1.000
_cell.length_b   1.000
_cell.length_c   1.000
_cell.angle_alpha   90.00
_cell.angle_beta   90.00
_cell.angle_gamma   90.00
#
_symmetry.space_group_name_H-M   'P 1'
#
loop_
_entity.id
_entity.type
_entity.pdbx_description
1 polymer ?
#
loop_
_entity_poly.entity_id
_entity_poly.type
_entity_poly.pdbx_seq_one_letter_code
_entity_poly.pdbx_strand_id
1 'polypeptide(L)'
;MMKMKMMGIIGEKLDIDFVISTGDNFYESGLNGVDDPAFQESFTNIYTAPSLQKPWYTVLGNHDYRGDVEAQLSPVLRKLDSKWICMRSFIVDTEIAEFFFVDTTPFVDKYFLEPKDDVYDWDAILPRKHYLSNLLKDVDSALKESSAKWKIVENNVDVYMNGHDHCLQHITSMERIKMGIIGEKLEIEFVISTGDNFYEDGLTGVNDTAFYESFSNIYTAPTLQKQWYIVLGNHDYRGNALAQLSPVLKKKDRRWLCLRSFIVQAEIVDIFFVDTTPFVDKYFTNPGDQTYDWRGVSPRTSYISKQLKWKIVVGHHTIKSAGHHGNTEELESQLLPVLEANNVDFYVNGHDHCLEHIVDTKSQIQFLTSGGGSKAWRGDIKEWNQEELKLYYDGQGFMSMEITETVANFSFYDIFGNVLHKDSLYKNLHSSM
;
A
#
# COMPACT_ATOMS: atom_id res chain seq x y z
N MET A 1 -2.23 -17.73 9.44
CA MET A 1 -1.47 -17.55 10.71
C MET A 1 -0.86 -16.14 10.88
N MET A 2 -0.11 -15.59 9.90
CA MET A 2 0.58 -14.29 10.06
C MET A 2 -0.37 -13.09 10.25
N LYS A 3 -1.50 -13.03 9.51
CA LYS A 3 -2.50 -11.95 9.64
C LYS A 3 -3.08 -11.80 11.06
N MET A 4 -3.35 -12.91 11.74
CA MET A 4 -4.06 -12.94 13.03
C MET A 4 -3.15 -12.53 14.19
N LYS A 5 -1.88 -12.97 14.11
CA LYS A 5 -0.83 -12.51 15.02
C LYS A 5 -0.65 -10.99 14.94
N MET A 6 -0.77 -10.41 13.74
CA MET A 6 -0.69 -8.97 13.52
C MET A 6 -1.90 -8.22 14.07
N MET A 7 -3.12 -8.73 13.90
CA MET A 7 -4.30 -8.16 14.54
C MET A 7 -4.13 -8.11 16.06
N GLY A 8 -3.54 -9.14 16.66
CA GLY A 8 -3.19 -9.14 18.07
C GLY A 8 -2.23 -8.00 18.47
N ILE A 9 -1.12 -7.84 17.75
CA ILE A 9 -0.14 -6.78 18.02
C ILE A 9 -0.76 -5.38 17.85
N ILE A 10 -1.59 -5.18 16.83
CA ILE A 10 -2.25 -3.89 16.58
C ILE A 10 -3.30 -3.61 17.67
N GLY A 11 -4.11 -4.62 18.01
CA GLY A 11 -5.09 -4.51 19.08
C GLY A 11 -4.46 -4.13 20.41
N GLU A 12 -3.28 -4.67 20.71
CA GLU A 12 -2.52 -4.33 21.92
C GLU A 12 -1.95 -2.91 21.85
N LYS A 13 -1.37 -2.53 20.70
CA LYS A 13 -0.76 -1.20 20.54
C LYS A 13 -1.77 -0.06 20.57
N LEU A 14 -2.95 -0.28 19.98
CA LEU A 14 -4.02 0.72 19.92
C LEU A 14 -4.96 0.68 21.13
N ASP A 15 -4.81 -0.32 22.00
CA ASP A 15 -5.69 -0.60 23.12
C ASP A 15 -7.18 -0.60 22.72
N ILE A 16 -7.52 -1.51 21.81
CA ILE A 16 -8.87 -1.54 21.21
C ILE A 16 -9.95 -1.97 22.22
N ASP A 17 -11.13 -1.35 22.09
CA ASP A 17 -12.32 -1.68 22.89
C ASP A 17 -13.12 -2.86 22.33
N PHE A 18 -13.20 -2.97 20.99
CA PHE A 18 -13.93 -4.00 20.26
C PHE A 18 -13.39 -4.17 18.84
N VAL A 19 -13.85 -5.22 18.15
CA VAL A 19 -13.57 -5.49 16.73
C VAL A 19 -14.88 -5.41 15.95
N ILE A 20 -14.85 -4.80 14.76
CA ILE A 20 -15.96 -4.83 13.81
C ILE A 20 -15.60 -5.79 12.66
N SER A 21 -16.52 -6.69 12.32
CA SER A 21 -16.46 -7.54 11.12
C SER A 21 -17.68 -7.26 10.25
N THR A 22 -17.44 -6.90 8.99
CA THR A 22 -18.48 -6.41 8.08
C THR A 22 -19.19 -7.51 7.30
N GLY A 23 -18.97 -8.78 7.63
CA GLY A 23 -19.58 -9.94 6.97
C GLY A 23 -18.57 -10.84 6.26
N ASP A 24 -19.10 -11.81 5.52
CA ASP A 24 -18.35 -12.90 4.89
C ASP A 24 -17.42 -13.59 5.90
N ASN A 25 -18.04 -13.99 7.01
CA ASN A 25 -17.35 -14.53 8.18
C ASN A 25 -16.79 -15.92 7.93
N PHE A 26 -17.50 -16.74 7.17
CA PHE A 26 -17.13 -18.12 6.87
C PHE A 26 -17.20 -18.41 5.37
N TYR A 27 -16.02 -18.61 4.78
CA TYR A 27 -15.86 -19.01 3.38
C TYR A 27 -15.81 -20.53 3.23
N GLU A 28 -16.28 -21.09 2.11
CA GLU A 28 -16.91 -20.41 0.97
C GLU A 28 -18.44 -20.24 1.12
N SER A 29 -19.08 -20.96 2.05
CA SER A 29 -20.54 -21.04 2.15
C SER A 29 -21.07 -21.06 3.59
N GLY A 30 -20.69 -20.09 4.42
CA GLY A 30 -21.23 -19.95 5.78
C GLY A 30 -20.95 -21.15 6.68
N LEU A 31 -21.65 -21.22 7.82
CA LEU A 31 -21.67 -22.42 8.68
C LEU A 31 -22.83 -23.32 8.28
N ASN A 32 -22.72 -24.64 8.46
CA ASN A 32 -23.82 -25.58 8.19
C ASN A 32 -24.75 -25.81 9.42
N GLY A 33 -24.45 -25.17 10.55
CA GLY A 33 -25.18 -25.34 11.81
C GLY A 33 -24.37 -24.84 13.00
N VAL A 34 -24.97 -24.85 14.20
CA VAL A 34 -24.33 -24.37 15.44
C VAL A 34 -23.16 -25.25 15.92
N ASP A 35 -23.09 -26.49 15.44
CA ASP A 35 -22.04 -27.46 15.76
C ASP A 35 -20.97 -27.55 14.66
N ASP A 36 -21.00 -26.66 13.65
CA ASP A 36 -20.04 -26.68 12.55
C ASP A 36 -18.61 -26.38 13.06
N PRO A 37 -17.61 -27.27 12.81
CA PRO A 37 -16.24 -27.08 13.25
C PRO A 37 -15.59 -25.80 12.70
N ALA A 38 -16.07 -25.28 11.57
CA ALA A 38 -15.55 -24.04 10.97
C ALA A 38 -15.65 -22.84 11.93
N PHE A 39 -16.61 -22.81 12.86
CA PHE A 39 -16.68 -21.76 13.88
C PHE A 39 -15.44 -21.78 14.80
N GLN A 40 -14.99 -22.97 15.18
CA GLN A 40 -13.79 -23.13 16.00
C GLN A 40 -12.53 -22.92 15.17
N GLU A 41 -12.47 -23.52 13.98
CA GLU A 41 -11.30 -23.54 13.11
C GLU A 41 -11.00 -22.20 12.44
N SER A 42 -12.02 -21.37 12.20
CA SER A 42 -11.88 -20.10 11.48
C SER A 42 -12.08 -18.86 12.35
N PHE A 43 -12.64 -18.99 13.55
CA PHE A 43 -12.83 -17.87 14.48
C PHE A 43 -12.17 -18.12 15.85
N THR A 44 -12.67 -19.08 16.62
CA THR A 44 -12.29 -19.23 18.04
C THR A 44 -10.79 -19.51 18.21
N ASN A 45 -10.26 -20.49 17.48
CA ASN A 45 -8.85 -20.89 17.59
C ASN A 45 -7.90 -19.99 16.79
N ILE A 46 -8.45 -19.04 16.04
CA ILE A 46 -7.71 -18.15 15.16
C ILE A 46 -7.39 -16.83 15.88
N TYR A 47 -8.38 -16.24 16.54
CA TYR A 47 -8.26 -14.95 17.20
C TYR A 47 -7.98 -15.10 18.70
N THR A 48 -6.84 -15.72 19.04
CA THR A 48 -6.47 -16.09 20.42
C THR A 48 -5.61 -15.06 21.15
N ALA A 49 -5.17 -13.99 20.48
CA ALA A 49 -4.35 -12.95 21.10
C ALA A 49 -5.12 -12.25 22.26
N PRO A 50 -4.48 -11.93 23.39
CA PRO A 50 -5.15 -11.30 24.54
C PRO A 50 -5.87 -10.00 24.19
N SER A 51 -5.27 -9.16 23.35
CA SER A 51 -5.83 -7.90 22.86
C SER A 51 -7.07 -8.07 21.98
N LEU A 52 -7.28 -9.26 21.42
CA LEU A 52 -8.47 -9.60 20.62
C LEU A 52 -9.56 -10.28 21.44
N GLN A 53 -9.33 -10.53 22.74
CA GLN A 53 -10.35 -11.04 23.67
C GLN A 53 -11.32 -9.92 24.11
N LYS A 54 -11.94 -9.31 23.10
CA LYS A 54 -12.88 -8.19 23.18
C LYS A 54 -14.17 -8.56 22.45
N PRO A 55 -15.25 -7.78 22.54
CA PRO A 55 -16.44 -7.98 21.72
C PRO A 55 -16.13 -7.89 20.22
N TRP A 56 -16.66 -8.81 19.42
CA TRP A 56 -16.64 -8.78 17.95
C TRP A 56 -18.06 -8.53 17.46
N TYR A 57 -18.30 -7.34 16.95
CA TYR A 57 -19.58 -6.94 16.35
C TYR A 57 -19.57 -7.29 14.88
N THR A 58 -20.46 -8.20 14.52
CA THR A 58 -20.44 -8.88 13.23
C THR A 58 -21.81 -8.80 12.56
N VAL A 59 -21.82 -8.55 11.25
CA VAL A 59 -23.00 -8.76 10.38
C VAL A 59 -22.77 -9.91 9.43
N LEU A 60 -23.81 -10.32 8.71
CA LEU A 60 -23.74 -11.38 7.72
C LEU A 60 -23.36 -10.83 6.35
N GLY A 61 -22.56 -11.60 5.64
CA GLY A 61 -22.27 -11.38 4.24
C GLY A 61 -22.88 -12.38 3.27
N ASN A 62 -22.71 -12.15 1.98
CA ASN A 62 -23.30 -13.01 0.96
C ASN A 62 -22.77 -14.45 1.03
N HIS A 63 -21.52 -14.66 1.45
CA HIS A 63 -21.01 -16.01 1.69
C HIS A 63 -21.66 -16.67 2.91
N ASP A 64 -21.94 -15.90 3.97
CA ASP A 64 -22.61 -16.39 5.17
C ASP A 64 -24.04 -16.84 4.89
N TYR A 65 -24.71 -16.15 3.98
CA TYR A 65 -26.03 -16.51 3.49
C TYR A 65 -26.06 -17.80 2.66
N ARG A 66 -24.92 -18.37 2.27
CA ARG A 66 -24.89 -19.65 1.55
C ARG A 66 -24.89 -20.87 2.46
N GLY A 67 -24.80 -20.64 3.78
CA GLY A 67 -24.96 -21.66 4.82
C GLY A 67 -26.22 -21.43 5.66
N ASP A 68 -26.22 -22.01 6.85
CA ASP A 68 -27.20 -21.78 7.91
C ASP A 68 -26.96 -20.40 8.54
N VAL A 69 -27.85 -19.46 8.24
CA VAL A 69 -27.76 -18.10 8.75
C VAL A 69 -28.17 -18.04 10.23
N GLU A 70 -29.20 -18.79 10.62
CA GLU A 70 -29.71 -18.79 11.99
C GLU A 70 -28.69 -19.38 12.97
N ALA A 71 -27.85 -20.32 12.53
CA ALA A 71 -26.72 -20.79 13.32
C ALA A 71 -25.76 -19.66 13.69
N GLN A 72 -25.41 -18.80 12.73
CA GLN A 72 -24.47 -17.70 12.93
C GLN A 72 -25.02 -16.61 13.86
N LEU A 73 -26.33 -16.37 13.80
CA LEU A 73 -27.08 -15.46 14.66
C LEU A 73 -27.40 -16.06 16.04
N SER A 74 -27.20 -17.36 16.21
CA SER A 74 -27.63 -18.10 17.39
C SER A 74 -26.88 -17.67 18.65
N PRO A 75 -27.58 -17.48 19.78
CA PRO A 75 -26.94 -17.33 21.09
C PRO A 75 -26.06 -18.51 21.49
N VAL A 76 -26.17 -19.67 20.81
CA VAL A 76 -25.31 -20.84 21.03
C VAL A 76 -23.87 -20.52 20.68
N LEU A 77 -23.59 -19.91 19.52
CA LEU A 77 -22.22 -19.55 19.13
C LEU A 77 -21.60 -18.53 20.08
N ARG A 78 -22.39 -17.56 20.54
CA ARG A 78 -21.97 -16.59 21.56
C ARG A 78 -21.66 -17.23 22.92
N LYS A 79 -22.30 -18.37 23.25
CA LYS A 79 -21.96 -19.15 24.45
C LYS A 79 -20.70 -19.97 24.25
N LEU A 80 -20.43 -20.45 23.04
CA LEU A 80 -19.19 -21.14 22.71
C LEU A 80 -17.99 -20.19 22.74
N ASP A 81 -18.15 -18.98 22.21
CA ASP A 81 -17.16 -17.92 22.30
C ASP A 81 -17.83 -16.55 22.54
N SER A 82 -17.63 -16.01 23.74
CA SER A 82 -18.25 -14.75 24.17
C SER A 82 -17.87 -13.53 23.32
N LYS A 83 -16.80 -13.61 22.53
CA LYS A 83 -16.43 -12.59 21.57
C LYS A 83 -17.48 -12.42 20.47
N TRP A 84 -18.14 -13.51 20.07
CA TRP A 84 -19.03 -13.52 18.90
C TRP A 84 -20.35 -12.79 19.16
N ILE A 85 -20.55 -11.63 18.54
CA ILE A 85 -21.80 -10.87 18.57
C ILE A 85 -22.24 -10.63 17.13
N CYS A 86 -22.96 -11.61 16.57
CA CYS A 86 -23.51 -11.53 15.23
C CYS A 86 -25.02 -11.27 15.25
N MET A 87 -25.46 -10.26 14.52
CA MET A 87 -26.86 -9.92 14.31
C MET A 87 -27.04 -9.43 12.86
N ARG A 88 -28.25 -9.57 12.29
CA ARG A 88 -28.53 -9.08 10.93
C ARG A 88 -28.33 -7.57 10.84
N SER A 89 -28.97 -6.82 11.75
CA SER A 89 -28.85 -5.36 11.81
C SER A 89 -29.02 -4.89 13.25
N PHE A 90 -28.18 -3.98 13.68
CA PHE A 90 -28.14 -3.49 15.06
C PHE A 90 -27.33 -2.20 15.18
N ILE A 91 -27.41 -1.58 16.35
CA ILE A 91 -26.68 -0.33 16.64
C ILE A 91 -25.72 -0.60 17.79
N VAL A 92 -24.49 -0.10 17.66
CA VAL A 92 -23.52 -0.03 18.76
C VAL A 92 -23.28 1.43 19.08
N ASP A 93 -23.74 1.84 20.27
CA ASP A 93 -23.46 3.16 20.83
C ASP A 93 -22.19 3.10 21.68
N THR A 94 -21.23 3.96 21.34
CA THR A 94 -19.93 4.08 22.03
C THR A 94 -19.82 5.39 22.82
N GLU A 95 -20.93 6.10 23.03
CA GLU A 95 -21.05 7.46 23.56
C GLU A 95 -20.49 8.55 22.62
N ILE A 96 -19.39 8.26 21.91
CA ILE A 96 -18.73 9.19 20.96
C ILE A 96 -19.20 9.00 19.52
N ALA A 97 -19.57 7.78 19.15
CA ALA A 97 -20.03 7.38 17.83
C ALA A 97 -21.09 6.30 17.93
N GLU A 98 -22.07 6.34 17.04
CA GLU A 98 -23.03 5.25 16.84
C GLU A 98 -22.72 4.54 15.52
N PHE A 99 -22.57 3.22 15.61
CA PHE A 99 -22.35 2.33 14.47
C PHE A 99 -23.66 1.62 14.12
N PHE A 100 -24.12 1.80 12.89
CA PHE A 100 -25.34 1.22 12.35
C PHE A 100 -24.96 0.07 11.43
N PHE A 101 -25.13 -1.14 11.93
CA PHE A 101 -24.89 -2.38 11.21
C PHE A 101 -26.13 -2.74 10.40
N VAL A 102 -25.98 -2.88 9.08
CA VAL A 102 -27.11 -3.08 8.16
C VAL A 102 -26.91 -4.33 7.31
N ASP A 103 -27.92 -5.18 7.29
CA ASP A 103 -27.97 -6.39 6.47
C ASP A 103 -28.27 -6.03 5.01
N THR A 104 -27.23 -5.79 4.25
CA THR A 104 -27.34 -5.34 2.86
C THR A 104 -27.44 -6.48 1.86
N THR A 105 -27.13 -7.71 2.24
CA THR A 105 -27.15 -8.88 1.35
C THR A 105 -28.52 -9.07 0.67
N PRO A 106 -29.66 -8.98 1.39
CA PRO A 106 -30.99 -9.03 0.78
C PRO A 106 -31.31 -7.92 -0.25
N PHE A 107 -30.56 -6.81 -0.29
CA PHE A 107 -30.81 -5.73 -1.26
C PHE A 107 -30.30 -6.07 -2.66
N VAL A 108 -29.38 -7.03 -2.80
CA VAL A 108 -28.75 -7.34 -4.08
C VAL A 108 -29.63 -8.28 -4.90
N ASP A 109 -30.20 -7.77 -5.99
CA ASP A 109 -31.10 -8.53 -6.86
C ASP A 109 -30.45 -9.78 -7.45
N LYS A 110 -29.16 -9.70 -7.78
CA LYS A 110 -28.40 -10.80 -8.38
C LYS A 110 -28.45 -12.09 -7.55
N TYR A 111 -28.42 -12.00 -6.22
CA TYR A 111 -28.45 -13.20 -5.38
C TYR A 111 -29.82 -13.91 -5.37
N PHE A 112 -30.88 -13.23 -5.79
CA PHE A 112 -32.21 -13.82 -5.94
C PHE A 112 -32.51 -14.24 -7.37
N LEU A 113 -32.05 -13.46 -8.35
CA LEU A 113 -32.40 -13.65 -9.76
C LEU A 113 -31.38 -14.50 -10.53
N GLU A 114 -30.11 -14.44 -10.14
CA GLU A 114 -28.99 -15.05 -10.86
C GLU A 114 -27.93 -15.65 -9.90
N PRO A 115 -28.31 -16.55 -8.96
CA PRO A 115 -27.37 -17.09 -7.97
C PRO A 115 -26.33 -18.06 -8.56
N LYS A 116 -26.45 -18.46 -9.83
CA LYS A 116 -25.67 -19.52 -10.46
C LYS A 116 -25.80 -20.84 -9.68
N ASP A 117 -24.68 -21.38 -9.18
CA ASP A 117 -24.61 -22.64 -8.42
C ASP A 117 -24.73 -22.44 -6.91
N ASP A 118 -24.75 -21.19 -6.44
CA ASP A 118 -24.88 -20.87 -5.02
C ASP A 118 -26.34 -21.06 -4.55
N VAL A 119 -26.50 -21.59 -3.34
CA VAL A 119 -27.80 -21.68 -2.66
C VAL A 119 -27.75 -20.71 -1.48
N TYR A 120 -28.75 -19.83 -1.37
CA TYR A 120 -28.84 -18.83 -0.31
C TYR A 120 -30.00 -19.16 0.64
N ASP A 121 -29.78 -19.04 1.95
CA ASP A 121 -30.79 -19.14 3.00
C ASP A 121 -31.58 -17.82 3.11
N TRP A 122 -32.77 -17.81 2.52
CA TRP A 122 -33.69 -16.68 2.54
C TRP A 122 -34.87 -16.87 3.49
N ASP A 123 -34.88 -17.89 4.35
CA ASP A 123 -36.08 -18.30 5.09
C ASP A 123 -36.61 -17.17 5.99
N ALA A 124 -35.71 -16.43 6.66
CA ALA A 124 -36.06 -15.28 7.50
C ALA A 124 -36.21 -13.95 6.71
N ILE A 125 -35.88 -13.94 5.42
CA ILE A 125 -35.89 -12.74 4.56
C ILE A 125 -37.18 -12.64 3.75
N LEU A 126 -37.81 -13.76 3.44
CA LEU A 126 -39.03 -13.77 2.65
C LEU A 126 -40.27 -13.40 3.50
N PRO A 127 -41.17 -12.53 3.00
CA PRO A 127 -41.15 -11.89 1.68
C PRO A 127 -40.14 -10.72 1.59
N ARG A 128 -39.21 -10.80 0.62
CA ARG A 128 -38.08 -9.87 0.46
C ARG A 128 -38.48 -8.40 0.49
N LYS A 129 -39.53 -8.02 -0.26
CA LYS A 129 -40.00 -6.62 -0.32
C LYS A 129 -40.42 -6.09 1.05
N HIS A 130 -41.02 -6.93 1.89
CA HIS A 130 -41.42 -6.56 3.24
C HIS A 130 -40.20 -6.37 4.14
N TYR A 131 -39.25 -7.32 4.10
CA TYR A 131 -37.99 -7.23 4.83
C TYR A 131 -37.23 -5.95 4.50
N LEU A 132 -36.97 -5.68 3.21
CA LEU A 132 -36.26 -4.48 2.77
C LEU A 132 -36.97 -3.19 3.19
N SER A 133 -38.30 -3.16 3.09
CA SER A 133 -39.06 -1.98 3.50
C SER A 133 -39.01 -1.73 5.01
N ASN A 134 -38.95 -2.77 5.84
CA ASN A 134 -38.85 -2.60 7.28
C ASN A 134 -37.43 -2.19 7.66
N LEU A 135 -36.42 -2.88 7.12
CA LEU A 135 -35.02 -2.54 7.39
C LEU A 135 -34.68 -1.10 7.00
N LEU A 136 -35.15 -0.61 5.85
CA LEU A 136 -34.99 0.80 5.46
C LEU A 136 -35.66 1.77 6.44
N LYS A 137 -36.84 1.41 6.98
CA LYS A 137 -37.52 2.24 7.99
C LYS A 137 -36.78 2.24 9.31
N ASP A 138 -36.28 1.09 9.73
CA ASP A 138 -35.55 0.94 10.99
C ASP A 138 -34.25 1.76 10.94
N VAL A 139 -33.50 1.66 9.84
CA VAL A 139 -32.28 2.45 9.62
C VAL A 139 -32.58 3.95 9.53
N ASP A 140 -33.61 4.36 8.78
CA ASP A 140 -34.01 5.78 8.69
C ASP A 140 -34.46 6.34 10.05
N SER A 141 -35.24 5.58 10.84
CA SER A 141 -35.65 5.99 12.19
C SER A 141 -34.45 6.13 13.12
N ALA A 142 -33.59 5.10 13.13
CA ALA A 142 -32.39 5.08 13.96
C ALA A 142 -31.44 6.25 13.66
N LEU A 143 -31.21 6.55 12.38
CA LEU A 143 -30.37 7.67 11.96
C LEU A 143 -30.98 9.03 12.32
N LYS A 144 -32.31 9.17 12.28
CA LYS A 144 -33.03 10.39 12.66
C LYS A 144 -33.04 10.61 14.18
N GLU A 145 -33.18 9.54 14.95
CA GLU A 145 -33.20 9.59 16.42
C GLU A 145 -31.81 9.80 17.01
N SER A 146 -30.78 9.31 16.34
CA SER A 146 -29.38 9.46 16.74
C SER A 146 -28.97 10.92 16.93
N SER A 147 -28.51 11.25 18.15
CA SER A 147 -27.86 12.52 18.47
C SER A 147 -26.33 12.45 18.50
N ALA A 148 -25.76 11.28 18.17
CA ALA A 148 -24.31 11.07 18.19
C ALA A 148 -23.59 12.03 17.23
N LYS A 149 -22.39 12.44 17.64
CA LYS A 149 -21.54 13.33 16.82
C LYS A 149 -21.08 12.65 15.54
N TRP A 150 -20.81 11.36 15.61
CA TRP A 150 -20.40 10.53 14.49
C TRP A 150 -21.41 9.39 14.32
N LYS A 151 -21.94 9.27 13.11
CA LYS A 151 -22.86 8.20 12.70
C LYS A 151 -22.16 7.42 11.59
N ILE A 152 -21.87 6.15 11.83
CA ILE A 152 -21.09 5.32 10.90
C ILE A 152 -21.97 4.15 10.48
N VAL A 153 -22.19 3.97 9.18
CA VAL A 153 -23.04 2.88 8.66
C VAL A 153 -22.13 1.80 8.07
N GLU A 154 -22.22 0.59 8.62
CA GLU A 154 -21.39 -0.56 8.27
C GLU A 154 -22.24 -1.64 7.58
N ASN A 155 -21.71 -2.26 6.52
CA ASN A 155 -22.41 -3.29 5.75
C ASN A 155 -21.45 -4.24 5.00
N ASN A 156 -21.98 -5.37 4.48
CA ASN A 156 -21.21 -6.35 3.71
C ASN A 156 -21.21 -6.12 2.18
N VAL A 157 -21.89 -5.11 1.67
CA VAL A 157 -21.84 -4.88 0.22
C VAL A 157 -20.51 -4.26 -0.10
N ASP A 158 -19.72 -4.96 -0.92
CA ASP A 158 -18.64 -4.41 -1.72
C ASP A 158 -19.08 -3.03 -2.22
N VAL A 159 -18.58 -1.97 -1.57
CA VAL A 159 -18.57 -0.67 -2.23
C VAL A 159 -17.64 -0.90 -3.40
N TYR A 160 -18.23 -1.08 -4.59
CA TYR A 160 -17.53 -1.02 -5.86
C TYR A 160 -16.87 0.37 -5.97
N MET A 161 -15.73 0.52 -5.33
CA MET A 161 -14.66 1.42 -5.72
C MET A 161 -13.91 0.61 -6.78
N ASN A 162 -14.07 0.99 -8.05
CA ASN A 162 -13.39 0.35 -9.17
C ASN A 162 -11.93 0.04 -8.85
N GLY A 163 -11.60 -1.25 -8.88
CA GLY A 163 -10.24 -1.75 -8.72
C GLY A 163 -10.26 -3.16 -8.14
N HIS A 164 -10.08 -4.17 -8.99
CA HIS A 164 -9.77 -5.53 -8.57
C HIS A 164 -8.53 -5.51 -7.66
N ASP A 165 -8.74 -5.57 -6.34
CA ASP A 165 -7.88 -6.24 -5.34
C ASP A 165 -8.14 -5.65 -3.95
N HIS A 166 -9.21 -6.10 -3.31
CA HIS A 166 -9.49 -5.80 -1.91
C HIS A 166 -8.34 -6.23 -0.98
N CYS A 167 -7.52 -7.21 -1.39
CA CYS A 167 -6.34 -7.64 -0.65
C CYS A 167 -5.15 -6.65 -0.75
N LEU A 168 -4.97 -5.93 -1.88
CA LEU A 168 -3.93 -4.92 -2.05
C LEU A 168 -4.25 -3.61 -1.31
N GLN A 169 -5.53 -3.23 -1.22
CA GLN A 169 -5.94 -2.03 -0.47
C GLN A 169 -5.71 -2.15 1.05
N HIS A 170 -5.84 -3.35 1.62
CA HIS A 170 -5.53 -3.60 3.04
C HIS A 170 -4.03 -3.68 3.35
N ILE A 171 -3.18 -3.96 2.36
CA ILE A 171 -1.72 -4.05 2.57
C ILE A 171 -1.04 -2.69 2.34
N THR A 172 -1.46 -1.97 1.29
CA THR A 172 -1.07 -0.55 1.07
C THR A 172 -1.51 0.36 2.22
N SER A 173 -2.57 -0.01 2.96
CA SER A 173 -2.99 0.73 4.15
C SER A 173 -2.06 0.57 5.37
N MET A 174 -1.38 -0.57 5.51
CA MET A 174 -0.44 -0.79 6.61
C MET A 174 0.87 -0.02 6.38
N GLU A 175 1.38 -0.06 5.15
CA GLU A 175 2.62 0.62 4.79
C GLU A 175 2.53 2.12 5.07
N ARG A 176 1.50 2.81 4.54
CA ARG A 176 1.31 4.26 4.73
C ARG A 176 1.17 4.67 6.21
N ILE A 177 0.52 3.83 7.03
CA ILE A 177 0.41 4.06 8.48
C ILE A 177 1.79 3.97 9.13
N LYS A 178 2.58 2.95 8.75
CA LYS A 178 3.93 2.76 9.30
C LYS A 178 4.90 3.82 8.82
N MET A 179 4.82 4.27 7.57
CA MET A 179 5.53 5.45 7.09
C MET A 179 5.21 6.69 7.94
N GLY A 180 3.94 6.90 8.28
CA GLY A 180 3.52 8.00 9.15
C GLY A 180 4.15 7.93 10.54
N ILE A 181 4.08 6.77 11.20
CA ILE A 181 4.62 6.54 12.55
C ILE A 181 6.16 6.64 12.58
N ILE A 182 6.83 6.03 11.60
CA ILE A 182 8.30 6.08 11.51
C ILE A 182 8.75 7.49 11.13
N GLY A 183 8.04 8.14 10.21
CA GLY A 183 8.29 9.52 9.82
C GLY A 183 8.15 10.49 10.99
N GLU A 184 7.21 10.25 11.90
CA GLU A 184 7.09 11.02 13.15
C GLU A 184 8.30 10.80 14.06
N LYS A 185 8.68 9.53 14.28
CA LYS A 185 9.81 9.19 15.15
C LYS A 185 11.14 9.74 14.63
N LEU A 186 11.32 9.80 13.31
CA LEU A 186 12.54 10.28 12.66
C LEU A 186 12.48 11.77 12.28
N GLU A 187 11.36 12.45 12.55
CA GLU A 187 11.15 13.85 12.22
C GLU A 187 11.46 14.20 10.75
N ILE A 188 10.96 13.39 9.81
CA ILE A 188 11.33 13.51 8.40
C ILE A 188 11.03 14.90 7.80
N GLU A 189 11.94 15.34 6.92
CA GLU A 189 11.82 16.64 6.25
C GLU A 189 11.03 16.56 4.93
N PHE A 190 11.15 15.44 4.22
CA PHE A 190 10.52 15.18 2.93
C PHE A 190 10.38 13.69 2.65
N VAL A 191 9.67 13.34 1.58
CA VAL A 191 9.52 11.97 1.06
C VAL A 191 10.04 11.92 -0.37
N ILE A 192 10.66 10.79 -0.76
CA ILE A 192 11.08 10.52 -2.14
C ILE A 192 10.23 9.39 -2.70
N SER A 193 9.68 9.57 -3.90
CA SER A 193 9.10 8.49 -4.70
C SER A 193 10.04 8.14 -5.86
N THR A 194 10.38 6.87 -5.98
CA THR A 194 11.30 6.33 -7.00
C THR A 194 10.58 5.92 -8.30
N GLY A 195 9.40 6.48 -8.58
CA GLY A 195 8.68 6.25 -9.84
C GLY A 195 7.69 5.09 -9.82
N ASP A 196 7.03 4.88 -10.95
CA ASP A 196 5.81 4.08 -11.09
C ASP A 196 4.74 4.52 -10.10
N ASN A 197 4.44 5.81 -10.15
CA ASN A 197 3.55 6.45 -9.20
C ASN A 197 2.09 6.02 -9.38
N PHE A 198 1.70 5.68 -10.61
CA PHE A 198 0.36 5.21 -10.94
C PHE A 198 0.40 3.98 -11.85
N TYR A 199 -0.09 2.86 -11.34
CA TYR A 199 -0.24 1.60 -12.05
C TYR A 199 -1.64 1.46 -12.67
N GLU A 200 -1.83 0.70 -13.76
CA GLU A 200 -0.77 0.11 -14.61
C GLU A 200 -0.27 1.08 -15.69
N ASP A 201 -1.09 2.04 -16.11
CA ASP A 201 -0.80 2.87 -17.28
C ASP A 201 -0.84 4.36 -16.96
N GLY A 202 -0.19 4.76 -15.86
CA GLY A 202 -0.07 6.16 -15.45
C GLY A 202 -1.41 6.86 -15.24
N LEU A 203 -1.39 8.19 -15.25
CA LEU A 203 -2.62 9.00 -15.27
C LEU A 203 -3.09 9.20 -16.72
N THR A 204 -4.38 9.23 -16.97
CA THR A 204 -4.95 9.62 -18.28
C THR A 204 -4.83 11.13 -18.55
N GLY A 205 -4.75 11.94 -17.48
CA GLY A 205 -4.58 13.39 -17.58
C GLY A 205 -4.59 14.09 -16.22
N VAL A 206 -4.51 15.42 -16.23
CA VAL A 206 -4.44 16.20 -14.97
C VAL A 206 -5.70 16.11 -14.11
N ASN A 207 -6.82 15.62 -14.65
CA ASN A 207 -8.10 15.47 -13.98
C ASN A 207 -8.45 14.02 -13.62
N ASP A 208 -7.52 13.10 -13.82
CA ASP A 208 -7.69 11.70 -13.43
C ASP A 208 -7.92 11.57 -11.92
N THR A 209 -8.89 10.74 -11.52
CA THR A 209 -9.22 10.50 -10.11
C THR A 209 -8.15 9.69 -9.40
N ALA A 210 -7.35 8.90 -10.13
CA ALA A 210 -6.24 8.12 -9.60
C ALA A 210 -5.23 8.98 -8.83
N PHE A 211 -5.10 10.28 -9.15
CA PHE A 211 -4.27 11.20 -8.38
C PHE A 211 -4.73 11.36 -6.92
N TYR A 212 -6.04 11.34 -6.68
CA TYR A 212 -6.60 11.38 -5.33
C TYR A 212 -6.62 9.98 -4.71
N GLU A 213 -7.05 8.99 -5.49
CA GLU A 213 -7.26 7.61 -5.04
C GLU A 213 -5.95 6.89 -4.69
N SER A 214 -4.83 7.25 -5.33
CA SER A 214 -3.54 6.56 -5.14
C SER A 214 -2.47 7.43 -4.47
N PHE A 215 -2.71 8.74 -4.29
CA PHE A 215 -1.75 9.63 -3.63
C PHE A 215 -2.40 10.53 -2.58
N SER A 216 -3.27 11.46 -3.00
CA SER A 216 -3.70 12.56 -2.12
C SER A 216 -4.45 12.05 -0.88
N ASN A 217 -5.39 11.11 -1.09
CA ASN A 217 -6.21 10.53 -0.02
C ASN A 217 -5.55 9.31 0.65
N ILE A 218 -4.42 8.85 0.14
CA ILE A 218 -3.69 7.71 0.69
C ILE A 218 -2.74 8.17 1.79
N TYR A 219 -1.86 9.11 1.48
CA TYR A 219 -0.80 9.52 2.40
C TYR A 219 -1.26 10.66 3.31
N THR A 220 -2.26 10.45 4.16
CA THR A 220 -2.92 11.51 4.94
C THR A 220 -2.31 11.76 6.32
N ALA A 221 -1.37 10.93 6.77
CA ALA A 221 -0.70 11.11 8.06
C ALA A 221 -0.07 12.53 8.18
N PRO A 222 -0.17 13.21 9.33
CA PRO A 222 0.37 14.57 9.50
C PRO A 222 1.85 14.69 9.14
N THR A 223 2.65 13.67 9.45
CA THR A 223 4.09 13.62 9.18
C THR A 223 4.42 13.43 7.70
N LEU A 224 3.47 12.93 6.92
CA LEU A 224 3.57 12.81 5.45
C LEU A 224 3.05 14.07 4.72
N GLN A 225 2.58 15.09 5.45
CA GLN A 225 2.18 16.39 4.88
C GLN A 225 3.38 17.30 4.57
N LYS A 226 4.46 16.69 4.06
CA LYS A 226 5.73 17.31 3.68
C LYS A 226 5.89 17.32 2.16
N GLN A 227 6.97 17.89 1.65
CA GLN A 227 7.25 17.86 0.22
C GLN A 227 7.56 16.42 -0.21
N TRP A 228 6.94 15.96 -1.30
CA TRP A 228 7.29 14.72 -2.00
C TRP A 228 8.06 15.07 -3.26
N TYR A 229 9.26 14.51 -3.40
CA TYR A 229 10.11 14.62 -4.59
C TYR A 229 10.00 13.33 -5.40
N ILE A 230 9.55 13.44 -6.64
CA ILE A 230 9.05 12.29 -7.40
C ILE A 230 9.75 12.22 -8.77
N VAL A 231 10.27 11.05 -9.12
CA VAL A 231 10.63 10.70 -10.51
C VAL A 231 9.51 9.93 -11.19
N LEU A 232 9.56 9.86 -12.51
CA LEU A 232 8.68 9.01 -13.31
C LEU A 232 9.30 7.61 -13.46
N GLY A 233 8.45 6.58 -13.44
CA GLY A 233 8.81 5.22 -13.83
C GLY A 233 8.26 4.83 -15.20
N ASN A 234 8.44 3.57 -15.61
CA ASN A 234 7.98 3.13 -16.92
C ASN A 234 6.45 3.07 -17.02
N HIS A 235 5.73 2.73 -15.95
CA HIS A 235 4.26 2.73 -15.92
C HIS A 235 3.68 4.15 -16.05
N ASP A 236 4.35 5.14 -15.47
CA ASP A 236 3.94 6.55 -15.60
C ASP A 236 3.97 7.06 -17.04
N TYR A 237 4.94 6.56 -17.83
CA TYR A 237 5.06 6.86 -19.25
C TYR A 237 4.03 6.12 -20.10
N ARG A 238 3.42 5.04 -19.61
CA ARG A 238 2.36 4.36 -20.37
C ARG A 238 1.09 5.19 -20.46
N GLY A 239 0.89 6.06 -19.47
CA GLY A 239 -0.13 7.09 -19.46
C GLY A 239 0.38 8.44 -19.94
N ASN A 240 -0.15 9.49 -19.33
CA ASN A 240 0.14 10.88 -19.62
C ASN A 240 1.23 11.42 -18.69
N ALA A 241 2.49 11.13 -19.03
CA ALA A 241 3.66 11.61 -18.27
C ALA A 241 3.65 13.14 -18.09
N LEU A 242 3.25 13.89 -19.12
CA LEU A 242 3.15 15.36 -19.03
C LEU A 242 2.10 15.83 -18.01
N ALA A 243 1.04 15.06 -17.75
CA ALA A 243 0.08 15.39 -16.70
C ALA A 243 0.73 15.31 -15.31
N GLN A 244 1.55 14.29 -15.08
CA GLN A 244 2.27 14.11 -13.82
C GLN A 244 3.28 15.23 -13.54
N LEU A 245 3.92 15.74 -14.59
CA LEU A 245 4.85 16.87 -14.56
C LEU A 245 4.15 18.25 -14.48
N SER A 246 2.82 18.28 -14.62
CA SER A 246 2.08 19.54 -14.74
C SER A 246 2.01 20.28 -13.41
N PRO A 247 2.20 21.62 -13.40
CA PRO A 247 1.96 22.43 -12.21
C PRO A 247 0.50 22.37 -11.74
N VAL A 248 -0.43 21.84 -12.54
CA VAL A 248 -1.82 21.60 -12.13
C VAL A 248 -1.89 20.57 -10.99
N LEU A 249 -1.14 19.47 -11.04
CA LEU A 249 -1.17 18.48 -9.96
C LEU A 249 -0.55 19.04 -8.68
N LYS A 250 0.55 19.80 -8.77
CA LYS A 250 1.12 20.52 -7.63
C LYS A 250 0.13 21.54 -7.01
N LYS A 251 -0.77 22.12 -7.80
CA LYS A 251 -1.84 22.99 -7.29
C LYS A 251 -2.95 22.20 -6.62
N LYS A 252 -3.25 20.97 -7.07
CA LYS A 252 -4.22 20.07 -6.43
C LYS A 252 -3.71 19.54 -5.10
N ASP A 253 -2.43 19.15 -5.05
CA ASP A 253 -1.74 18.79 -3.83
C ASP A 253 -0.32 19.36 -3.85
N ARG A 254 -0.07 20.31 -2.94
CA ARG A 254 1.22 21.02 -2.82
C ARG A 254 2.41 20.09 -2.53
N ARG A 255 2.14 18.89 -1.99
CA ARG A 255 3.15 17.87 -1.70
C ARG A 255 3.75 17.30 -2.98
N TRP A 256 3.02 17.33 -4.10
CA TRP A 256 3.46 16.73 -5.36
C TRP A 256 4.48 17.61 -6.10
N LEU A 257 5.76 17.21 -6.10
CA LEU A 257 6.79 17.79 -6.96
C LEU A 257 7.43 16.68 -7.81
N CYS A 258 6.83 16.48 -8.98
CA CYS A 258 7.34 15.58 -10.02
C CYS A 258 7.93 16.39 -11.17
N LEU A 259 9.20 16.14 -11.47
CA LEU A 259 9.93 16.69 -12.61
C LEU A 259 10.76 15.58 -13.24
N ARG A 260 11.16 15.71 -14.52
CA ARG A 260 11.94 14.66 -15.21
C ARG A 260 13.28 14.41 -14.54
N SER A 261 14.16 15.42 -14.60
CA SER A 261 15.42 15.42 -13.85
C SER A 261 15.60 16.77 -13.19
N PHE A 262 16.01 16.75 -11.93
CA PHE A 262 16.16 17.96 -11.12
C PHE A 262 17.07 17.69 -9.93
N ILE A 263 17.45 18.77 -9.25
CA ILE A 263 18.38 18.74 -8.14
C ILE A 263 17.67 19.35 -6.94
N VAL A 264 17.74 18.66 -5.82
CA VAL A 264 17.37 19.22 -4.51
C VAL A 264 18.66 19.44 -3.75
N GLN A 265 18.96 20.71 -3.50
CA GLN A 265 20.12 21.11 -2.70
C GLN A 265 19.64 21.31 -1.27
N ALA A 266 20.01 20.40 -0.38
CA ALA A 266 19.91 20.60 1.06
C ALA A 266 21.24 21.14 1.59
N GLU A 267 21.26 21.59 2.85
CA GLU A 267 22.43 22.25 3.44
C GLU A 267 23.71 21.41 3.38
N ILE A 268 23.58 20.09 3.57
CA ILE A 268 24.71 19.15 3.67
C ILE A 268 24.70 18.05 2.59
N VAL A 269 23.68 18.01 1.74
CA VAL A 269 23.53 16.96 0.71
C VAL A 269 22.85 17.51 -0.54
N ASP A 270 23.42 17.19 -1.71
CA ASP A 270 22.74 17.38 -2.99
C ASP A 270 22.12 16.04 -3.45
N ILE A 271 20.84 16.06 -3.80
CA ILE A 271 20.07 14.90 -4.28
C ILE A 271 19.66 15.11 -5.73
N PHE A 272 19.92 14.11 -6.56
CA PHE A 272 19.81 14.18 -8.01
C PHE A 272 18.77 13.20 -8.51
N PHE A 273 17.67 13.73 -8.97
CA PHE A 273 16.58 12.94 -9.52
C PHE A 273 16.80 12.82 -11.02
N VAL A 274 16.82 11.59 -11.53
CA VAL A 274 17.13 11.25 -12.92
C VAL A 274 15.98 10.46 -13.53
N ASP A 275 15.44 10.97 -14.64
CA ASP A 275 14.45 10.25 -15.45
C ASP A 275 15.16 9.09 -16.18
N THR A 276 15.00 7.88 -15.64
CA THR A 276 15.69 6.69 -16.17
C THR A 276 14.94 6.02 -17.31
N THR A 277 13.63 6.25 -17.47
CA THR A 277 12.81 5.62 -18.52
C THR A 277 13.34 5.88 -19.94
N PRO A 278 13.79 7.09 -20.31
CA PRO A 278 14.38 7.35 -21.62
C PRO A 278 15.72 6.64 -21.89
N PHE A 279 16.36 6.03 -20.89
CA PHE A 279 17.59 5.28 -21.08
C PHE A 279 17.35 3.89 -21.66
N VAL A 280 16.16 3.29 -21.51
CA VAL A 280 15.90 1.89 -21.85
C VAL A 280 15.53 1.75 -23.34
N ASP A 281 16.38 1.10 -24.13
CA ASP A 281 16.24 0.96 -25.60
C ASP A 281 14.98 0.21 -25.98
N LYS A 282 14.66 -0.82 -25.19
CA LYS A 282 13.53 -1.71 -25.44
C LYS A 282 12.21 -0.93 -25.49
N TYR A 283 12.03 0.13 -24.72
CA TYR A 283 10.79 0.91 -24.72
C TYR A 283 10.59 1.71 -26.03
N PHE A 284 11.67 2.00 -26.76
CA PHE A 284 11.59 2.67 -28.07
C PHE A 284 11.50 1.66 -29.22
N THR A 285 12.26 0.57 -29.13
CA THR A 285 12.50 -0.33 -30.25
C THR A 285 11.59 -1.56 -30.25
N ASN A 286 11.16 -2.03 -29.08
CA ASN A 286 10.33 -3.21 -28.93
C ASN A 286 9.43 -3.14 -27.67
N PRO A 287 8.47 -2.19 -27.62
CA PRO A 287 7.64 -1.98 -26.43
C PRO A 287 6.56 -3.06 -26.24
N GLY A 288 6.39 -3.98 -27.19
CA GLY A 288 5.26 -4.92 -27.20
C GLY A 288 3.94 -4.19 -27.40
N ASP A 289 2.93 -4.52 -26.60
CA ASP A 289 1.60 -3.89 -26.63
C ASP A 289 1.55 -2.54 -25.90
N GLN A 290 2.66 -2.12 -25.28
CA GLN A 290 2.72 -0.91 -24.47
C GLN A 290 2.94 0.33 -25.35
N THR A 291 2.29 1.43 -25.00
CA THR A 291 2.56 2.76 -25.56
C THR A 291 3.34 3.59 -24.56
N TYR A 292 4.21 4.49 -25.01
CA TYR A 292 4.99 5.36 -24.11
C TYR A 292 4.87 6.83 -24.54
N ASP A 293 4.62 7.73 -23.58
CA ASP A 293 4.52 9.16 -23.77
C ASP A 293 5.90 9.83 -23.81
N TRP A 294 6.47 9.89 -25.01
CA TRP A 294 7.75 10.54 -25.26
C TRP A 294 7.69 12.06 -25.41
N ARG A 295 6.52 12.69 -25.23
CA ARG A 295 6.39 14.15 -25.41
C ARG A 295 7.26 14.90 -24.40
N GLY A 296 8.02 15.88 -24.89
CA GLY A 296 8.91 16.70 -24.06
C GLY A 296 10.15 15.96 -23.54
N VAL A 297 10.40 14.71 -23.96
CA VAL A 297 11.70 14.06 -23.80
C VAL A 297 12.65 14.63 -24.86
N SER A 298 13.78 15.18 -24.43
CA SER A 298 14.80 15.64 -25.38
C SER A 298 15.41 14.47 -26.14
N PRO A 299 15.92 14.67 -27.37
CA PRO A 299 16.65 13.63 -28.09
C PRO A 299 17.74 13.05 -27.19
N ARG A 300 17.76 11.72 -27.05
CA ARG A 300 18.50 10.98 -26.02
C ARG A 300 19.98 11.39 -25.88
N THR A 301 20.63 11.69 -27.00
CA THR A 301 22.04 12.14 -27.07
C THR A 301 22.32 13.46 -26.34
N SER A 302 21.32 14.32 -26.17
CA SER A 302 21.45 15.62 -25.47
C SER A 302 21.20 15.54 -23.96
N TYR A 303 20.40 14.57 -23.52
CA TYR A 303 19.95 14.39 -22.13
C TYR A 303 21.10 14.00 -21.18
N ILE A 304 22.13 13.33 -21.71
CA ILE A 304 23.24 12.72 -20.95
C ILE A 304 24.40 13.70 -20.67
N SER A 305 24.48 14.83 -21.40
CA SER A 305 25.70 15.65 -21.47
C SER A 305 25.86 16.75 -20.39
N LYS A 306 24.89 16.95 -19.48
CA LYS A 306 24.94 18.06 -18.52
C LYS A 306 24.99 17.62 -17.06
N GLN A 307 26.18 17.88 -16.52
CA GLN A 307 26.52 18.15 -15.12
C GLN A 307 26.52 16.95 -14.18
N LEU A 308 27.51 16.88 -13.27
CA LEU A 308 27.41 17.42 -11.91
C LEU A 308 28.54 16.84 -10.97
N LYS A 309 28.92 17.53 -9.86
CA LYS A 309 29.88 17.08 -8.79
C LYS A 309 29.20 16.70 -7.43
N TRP A 310 29.42 15.47 -6.88
CA TRP A 310 29.00 14.80 -5.59
C TRP A 310 27.50 14.73 -5.15
N LYS A 311 26.92 13.51 -4.88
CA LYS A 311 25.46 13.19 -5.09
C LYS A 311 24.89 11.97 -4.37
N ILE A 312 23.67 12.08 -3.85
CA ILE A 312 22.71 10.95 -3.89
C ILE A 312 22.02 10.99 -5.24
N VAL A 313 21.95 9.88 -5.96
CA VAL A 313 21.21 9.79 -7.21
C VAL A 313 19.96 8.94 -7.02
N VAL A 314 18.83 9.46 -7.46
CA VAL A 314 17.52 8.80 -7.41
C VAL A 314 17.04 8.57 -8.83
N GLY A 315 16.77 7.31 -9.16
CA GLY A 315 16.19 6.89 -10.44
C GLY A 315 15.01 5.97 -10.24
N HIS A 316 14.42 5.50 -11.33
CA HIS A 316 13.39 4.45 -11.26
C HIS A 316 14.00 3.07 -11.45
N HIS A 317 14.74 2.89 -12.54
CA HIS A 317 15.29 1.59 -12.93
C HIS A 317 16.54 1.21 -12.12
N THR A 318 16.79 -0.09 -12.03
CA THR A 318 17.92 -0.72 -11.35
C THR A 318 19.21 -0.58 -12.16
N ILE A 319 20.32 -0.22 -11.50
CA ILE A 319 21.68 -0.37 -12.07
C ILE A 319 22.24 -1.74 -11.69
N LYS A 320 22.17 -2.07 -10.40
CA LYS A 320 22.50 -3.38 -9.84
C LYS A 320 21.27 -3.93 -9.13
N SER A 321 20.86 -5.15 -9.47
CA SER A 321 19.75 -5.82 -8.80
C SER A 321 19.78 -7.33 -8.99
N ALA A 322 19.51 -8.06 -7.90
CA ALA A 322 19.20 -9.48 -7.89
C ALA A 322 17.69 -9.74 -8.06
N GLY A 323 16.88 -8.71 -8.33
CA GLY A 323 15.45 -8.81 -8.57
C GLY A 323 15.06 -9.36 -9.95
N HIS A 324 13.75 -9.42 -10.18
CA HIS A 324 13.13 -9.95 -11.40
C HIS A 324 13.69 -9.29 -12.68
N HIS A 325 13.74 -7.96 -12.72
CA HIS A 325 14.28 -7.21 -13.86
C HIS A 325 15.80 -7.32 -13.90
N GLY A 326 16.47 -7.26 -12.76
CA GLY A 326 17.93 -7.31 -12.67
C GLY A 326 18.58 -6.02 -13.19
N ASN A 327 19.80 -6.08 -13.71
CA ASN A 327 20.52 -4.88 -14.14
C ASN A 327 19.95 -4.29 -15.43
N THR A 328 19.84 -2.96 -15.49
CA THR A 328 19.53 -2.24 -16.74
C THR A 328 20.82 -1.93 -17.49
N GLU A 329 21.08 -2.66 -18.58
CA GLU A 329 22.32 -2.59 -19.37
C GLU A 329 22.67 -1.16 -19.83
N GLU A 330 21.67 -0.37 -20.21
CA GLU A 330 21.89 1.01 -20.65
C GLU A 330 22.33 1.92 -19.50
N LEU A 331 21.85 1.68 -18.28
CA LEU A 331 22.30 2.44 -17.11
C LEU A 331 23.69 1.98 -16.65
N GLU A 332 24.01 0.69 -16.72
CA GLU A 332 25.37 0.20 -16.45
C GLU A 332 26.39 0.76 -17.44
N SER A 333 26.03 0.90 -18.72
CA SER A 333 26.95 1.39 -19.74
C SER A 333 27.05 2.92 -19.81
N GLN A 334 25.97 3.65 -19.50
CA GLN A 334 25.91 5.10 -19.70
C GLN A 334 25.94 5.91 -18.40
N LEU A 335 25.23 5.45 -17.36
CA LEU A 335 25.07 6.20 -16.11
C LEU A 335 26.09 5.79 -15.06
N LEU A 336 26.29 4.49 -14.82
CA LEU A 336 27.20 3.98 -13.80
C LEU A 336 28.63 4.55 -13.92
N PRO A 337 29.27 4.64 -15.11
CA PRO A 337 30.60 5.23 -15.22
C PRO A 337 30.64 6.71 -14.81
N VAL A 338 29.53 7.43 -15.00
CA VAL A 338 29.38 8.82 -14.55
C VAL A 338 29.24 8.87 -13.03
N LEU A 339 28.50 7.94 -12.42
CA LEU A 339 28.37 7.83 -10.96
C LEU A 339 29.72 7.53 -10.31
N GLU A 340 30.46 6.55 -10.85
CA GLU A 340 31.80 6.16 -10.39
C GLU A 340 32.80 7.30 -10.53
N ALA A 341 32.85 7.96 -11.69
CA ALA A 341 33.77 9.07 -11.94
C ALA A 341 33.51 10.32 -11.07
N ASN A 342 32.32 10.40 -10.47
CA ASN A 342 31.94 11.49 -9.56
C ASN A 342 31.78 11.03 -8.10
N ASN A 343 32.24 9.81 -7.78
CA ASN A 343 32.27 9.26 -6.44
C ASN A 343 30.91 9.40 -5.72
N VAL A 344 29.84 9.04 -6.43
CA VAL A 344 28.47 9.01 -5.87
C VAL A 344 28.42 8.05 -4.70
N ASP A 345 27.74 8.43 -3.62
CA ASP A 345 27.67 7.57 -2.42
C ASP A 345 26.52 6.56 -2.53
N PHE A 346 25.36 7.03 -2.98
CA PHE A 346 24.12 6.27 -3.02
C PHE A 346 23.43 6.40 -4.38
N TYR A 347 23.01 5.26 -4.92
CA TYR A 347 22.00 5.18 -5.98
C TYR A 347 20.74 4.54 -5.41
N VAL A 348 19.62 5.26 -5.42
CA VAL A 348 18.33 4.83 -4.87
C VAL A 348 17.32 4.65 -6.00
N ASN A 349 16.65 3.49 -6.07
CA ASN A 349 15.70 3.18 -7.13
C ASN A 349 14.49 2.37 -6.67
N GLY A 350 13.55 2.17 -7.59
CA GLY A 350 12.42 1.24 -7.46
C GLY A 350 12.50 0.19 -8.56
N HIS A 351 11.44 0.09 -9.37
CA HIS A 351 11.29 -0.81 -10.52
C HIS A 351 11.23 -2.30 -10.17
N ASP A 352 12.27 -2.83 -9.53
CA ASP A 352 12.19 -4.16 -8.95
C ASP A 352 11.30 -4.15 -7.71
N HIS A 353 10.25 -4.97 -7.71
CA HIS A 353 9.26 -5.04 -6.64
C HIS A 353 9.81 -5.84 -5.44
N CYS A 354 10.84 -5.29 -4.80
CA CYS A 354 11.51 -5.83 -3.63
C CYS A 354 12.16 -4.70 -2.80
N LEU A 355 12.79 -5.08 -1.67
CA LEU A 355 13.74 -4.22 -0.95
C LEU A 355 15.13 -4.84 -1.03
N GLU A 356 16.13 -4.04 -1.39
CA GLU A 356 17.47 -4.55 -1.67
C GLU A 356 18.56 -3.57 -1.28
N HIS A 357 19.67 -4.11 -0.79
CA HIS A 357 20.90 -3.38 -0.58
C HIS A 357 22.07 -4.16 -1.19
N ILE A 358 22.69 -3.59 -2.24
CA ILE A 358 23.91 -4.10 -2.88
C ILE A 358 25.02 -3.07 -2.69
N VAL A 359 26.20 -3.51 -2.28
CA VAL A 359 27.42 -2.69 -2.23
C VAL A 359 28.36 -3.11 -3.33
N ASP A 360 28.74 -2.17 -4.20
CA ASP A 360 29.78 -2.44 -5.18
C ASP A 360 31.16 -2.52 -4.53
N THR A 361 31.79 -3.68 -4.64
CA THR A 361 33.12 -3.92 -4.06
C THR A 361 34.23 -3.06 -4.67
N LYS A 362 34.05 -2.52 -5.89
CA LYS A 362 35.05 -1.68 -6.56
C LYS A 362 34.84 -0.20 -6.28
N SER A 363 33.64 0.30 -6.56
CA SER A 363 33.32 1.72 -6.46
C SER A 363 32.88 2.14 -5.05
N GLN A 364 32.50 1.18 -4.21
CA GLN A 364 31.91 1.38 -2.87
C GLN A 364 30.54 2.08 -2.88
N ILE A 365 29.96 2.29 -4.06
CA ILE A 365 28.60 2.83 -4.21
C ILE A 365 27.60 1.88 -3.55
N GLN A 366 26.69 2.47 -2.78
CA GLN A 366 25.56 1.78 -2.17
C GLN A 366 24.36 1.83 -3.14
N PHE A 367 23.91 0.68 -3.63
CA PHE A 367 22.72 0.54 -4.46
C PHE A 367 21.55 0.10 -3.57
N LEU A 368 20.54 0.95 -3.46
CA LEU A 368 19.41 0.80 -2.54
C LEU A 368 18.10 0.74 -3.34
N THR A 369 17.51 -0.46 -3.47
CA THR A 369 16.21 -0.63 -4.11
C THR A 369 15.12 -0.59 -3.06
N SER A 370 14.17 0.34 -3.21
CA SER A 370 12.95 0.47 -2.42
C SER A 370 11.71 0.43 -3.32
N GLY A 371 11.57 -0.64 -4.11
CA GLY A 371 10.47 -0.81 -5.08
C GLY A 371 9.28 -1.62 -4.57
N GLY A 372 9.31 -2.09 -3.32
CA GLY A 372 8.26 -2.89 -2.69
C GLY A 372 7.06 -2.10 -2.14
N GLY A 373 6.81 -0.85 -2.54
CA GLY A 373 5.81 0.01 -1.88
C GLY A 373 4.33 -0.31 -2.15
N SER A 374 4.05 -1.11 -3.18
CA SER A 374 2.66 -1.47 -3.56
C SER A 374 2.52 -2.90 -4.06
N LYS A 375 3.58 -3.48 -4.64
CA LYS A 375 3.65 -4.86 -5.10
C LYS A 375 4.99 -5.48 -4.68
N ALA A 376 5.06 -6.80 -4.64
CA ALA A 376 6.30 -7.53 -4.40
C ALA A 376 6.36 -8.85 -5.18
N TRP A 377 7.53 -9.21 -5.71
CA TRP A 377 7.75 -10.48 -6.42
C TRP A 377 8.39 -11.53 -5.52
N ARG A 378 7.55 -12.35 -4.89
CA ARG A 378 8.02 -13.41 -3.98
C ARG A 378 8.75 -14.52 -4.71
N GLY A 379 9.92 -14.88 -4.19
CA GLY A 379 10.73 -16.00 -4.67
C GLY A 379 11.39 -15.79 -6.03
N ASP A 380 11.39 -14.57 -6.59
CA ASP A 380 12.02 -14.26 -7.87
C ASP A 380 13.35 -13.52 -7.67
N ILE A 381 14.38 -14.30 -7.33
CA ILE A 381 15.70 -13.80 -6.95
C ILE A 381 16.75 -14.42 -7.87
N LYS A 382 17.54 -13.56 -8.52
CA LYS A 382 18.70 -13.95 -9.30
C LYS A 382 19.91 -14.20 -8.39
N GLU A 383 20.78 -15.10 -8.80
CA GLU A 383 22.03 -15.35 -8.08
C GLU A 383 22.91 -14.09 -8.10
N TRP A 384 23.50 -13.74 -6.95
CA TRP A 384 24.37 -12.58 -6.80
C TRP A 384 25.58 -12.89 -5.92
N ASN A 385 26.63 -12.06 -6.02
CA ASN A 385 27.79 -12.15 -5.15
C ASN A 385 27.42 -11.89 -3.68
N GLN A 386 27.67 -12.87 -2.81
CA GLN A 386 27.38 -12.79 -1.37
C GLN A 386 28.18 -11.70 -0.64
N GLU A 387 29.32 -11.27 -1.20
CA GLU A 387 30.09 -10.15 -0.64
C GLU A 387 29.43 -8.80 -0.92
N GLU A 388 28.62 -8.69 -1.97
CA GLU A 388 27.98 -7.44 -2.41
C GLU A 388 26.53 -7.32 -1.89
N LEU A 389 25.75 -8.41 -1.96
CA LEU A 389 24.34 -8.40 -1.56
C LEU A 389 24.19 -8.42 -0.03
N LYS A 390 23.84 -7.26 0.56
CA LYS A 390 23.69 -7.08 2.01
C LYS A 390 22.27 -7.34 2.50
N LEU A 391 21.27 -7.07 1.65
CA LEU A 391 19.86 -7.36 1.88
C LEU A 391 19.22 -7.73 0.55
N TYR A 392 18.38 -8.77 0.59
CA TYR A 392 17.29 -8.94 -0.35
C TYR A 392 16.04 -9.35 0.42
N TYR A 393 14.94 -8.66 0.20
CA TYR A 393 13.64 -8.97 0.77
C TYR A 393 12.57 -8.91 -0.31
N ASP A 394 11.93 -10.04 -0.56
CA ASP A 394 10.94 -10.28 -1.62
C ASP A 394 9.51 -9.91 -1.24
N GLY A 395 9.39 -9.05 -0.21
CA GLY A 395 8.13 -8.53 0.31
C GLY A 395 8.03 -7.01 0.18
N GLN A 396 6.87 -6.49 0.58
CA GLN A 396 6.58 -5.06 0.52
C GLN A 396 7.17 -4.29 1.70
N GLY A 397 7.40 -3.00 1.48
CA GLY A 397 7.88 -2.07 2.49
C GLY A 397 8.59 -0.87 1.90
N PHE A 398 9.38 -0.19 2.72
CA PHE A 398 10.01 1.10 2.40
C PHE A 398 11.33 1.29 3.14
N MET A 399 12.03 2.38 2.85
CA MET A 399 13.26 2.75 3.54
C MET A 399 13.20 4.15 4.15
N SER A 400 14.03 4.39 5.16
CA SER A 400 14.33 5.73 5.69
C SER A 400 15.83 6.00 5.59
N MET A 401 16.20 7.27 5.44
CA MET A 401 17.59 7.71 5.48
C MET A 401 17.70 8.99 6.32
N GLU A 402 18.64 9.02 7.25
CA GLU A 402 19.00 10.16 8.09
C GLU A 402 20.45 10.51 7.82
N ILE A 403 20.72 11.77 7.47
CA ILE A 403 22.04 12.22 7.06
C ILE A 403 22.50 13.34 7.99
N THR A 404 23.72 13.20 8.47
CA THR A 404 24.49 14.22 9.19
C THR A 404 25.74 14.56 8.36
N GLU A 405 26.55 15.53 8.79
CA GLU A 405 27.78 15.90 8.09
C GLU A 405 28.75 14.72 7.87
N THR A 406 28.72 13.73 8.76
CA THR A 406 29.69 12.63 8.78
C THR A 406 29.10 11.24 8.65
N VAL A 407 27.79 11.09 8.77
CA VAL A 407 27.13 9.77 8.79
C VAL A 407 25.81 9.83 8.02
N ALA A 408 25.62 8.88 7.12
CA ALA A 408 24.32 8.56 6.53
C ALA A 408 23.84 7.22 7.08
N ASN A 409 22.81 7.26 7.92
CA ASN A 409 22.14 6.07 8.46
C ASN A 409 20.93 5.74 7.59
N PHE A 410 20.77 4.48 7.20
CA PHE A 410 19.58 4.05 6.48
C PHE A 410 19.02 2.74 7.04
N SER A 411 17.73 2.54 6.85
CA SER A 411 17.03 1.35 7.33
C SER A 411 15.92 0.98 6.38
N PHE A 412 15.78 -0.33 6.16
CA PHE A 412 14.68 -0.93 5.41
C PHE A 412 13.65 -1.49 6.38
N TYR A 413 12.38 -1.29 6.07
CA TYR A 413 11.26 -1.72 6.88
C TYR A 413 10.31 -2.57 6.05
N ASP A 414 9.76 -3.62 6.65
CA ASP A 414 8.58 -4.27 6.09
C ASP A 414 7.33 -3.38 6.25
N ILE A 415 6.21 -3.80 5.67
CA ILE A 415 4.89 -3.15 5.83
C ILE A 415 4.41 -3.02 7.28
N PHE A 416 5.04 -3.70 8.24
CA PHE A 416 4.72 -3.63 9.66
C PHE A 416 5.63 -2.66 10.43
N GLY A 417 6.60 -2.06 9.76
CA GLY A 417 7.60 -1.18 10.35
C GLY A 417 8.69 -1.92 11.12
N ASN A 418 8.83 -3.25 10.93
CA ASN A 418 9.95 -3.98 11.48
C ASN A 418 11.19 -3.67 10.66
N VAL A 419 12.32 -3.41 11.33
CA VAL A 419 13.60 -3.20 10.65
C VAL A 419 14.07 -4.52 10.06
N LEU A 420 14.15 -4.59 8.74
CA LEU A 420 14.68 -5.73 7.99
C LEU A 420 16.20 -5.64 7.89
N HIS A 421 16.72 -4.42 7.75
CA HIS A 421 18.13 -4.13 7.59
C HIS A 421 18.41 -2.71 8.05
N LYS A 422 19.58 -2.50 8.64
CA LYS A 422 20.08 -1.19 9.04
C LYS A 422 21.58 -1.15 8.78
N ASP A 423 22.04 -0.08 8.15
CA ASP A 423 23.45 0.14 7.89
C ASP A 423 23.77 1.65 7.90
N SER A 424 25.07 1.97 7.86
CA SER A 424 25.59 3.32 7.96
C SER A 424 26.80 3.51 7.05
N LEU A 425 26.81 4.62 6.29
CA LEU A 425 28.00 5.09 5.59
C LEU A 425 28.65 6.25 6.36
N TYR A 426 29.96 6.17 6.57
CA TYR A 426 30.72 7.17 7.31
C TYR A 426 31.61 7.99 6.38
N LYS A 427 31.60 9.31 6.55
CA LYS A 427 32.52 10.26 5.90
C LYS A 427 33.44 10.88 6.94
N ASN A 428 34.74 10.89 6.64
CA ASN A 428 35.71 11.62 7.45
C ASN A 428 35.58 13.11 7.15
N LEU A 429 35.52 13.96 8.19
CA LEU A 429 35.73 15.40 8.04
C LEU A 429 37.18 15.62 7.58
N HIS A 430 37.39 15.73 6.28
CA HIS A 430 38.64 16.31 5.82
C HIS A 430 38.61 17.79 6.18
N SER A 431 39.51 18.19 7.10
CA SER A 431 39.83 19.61 7.30
C SER A 431 40.25 20.19 5.96
N SER A 432 39.41 21.06 5.39
CA SER A 432 39.81 21.90 4.27
C SER A 432 41.01 22.73 4.72
N MET A 433 42.19 22.42 4.16
CA MET A 433 43.34 23.33 4.14
C MET A 433 43.24 24.25 2.94
#